data_AF-E8T3Y6-F1
#
_entry.id   AF-E8T3Y6-F1
#
_cell.length_a   1.000
_cell.length_b   1.000
_cell.length_c   1.000
_cell.angle_alpha   90.00
_cell.angle_beta   90.00
_cell.angle_gamma   90.00
#
_symmetry.space_group_name_H-M   'P 1'
#
loop_
_entity.id
_entity.type
_entity.pdbx_description
1 polymer ?
#
loop_
_entity_poly.entity_id
_entity_poly.type
_entity_poly.pdbx_seq_one_letter_code
_entity_poly.pdbx_strand_id
1 'polypeptide(L)'
;MATSKSEKVKSWLKDYLSEFKEYSGTVEELAKLAGASTYLIKKVIGELEEEGFLKSDSKRGRGLFISVIQPEPSEPVGEEKVEAKETTQEKKKEKKKSLQDQVLSSLLGKDVVVFLISGTRLEGKLLDFDNFTLAMTAPKGKSLVYKHAVATILFE
;
A
#
# COMPACT_ATOMS: atom_id res chain seq x y z
N MET A 1 -8.55 26.21 31.98
CA MET A 1 -9.14 24.87 31.81
C MET A 1 -8.01 23.93 31.41
N ALA A 2 -7.69 22.93 32.23
CA ALA A 2 -6.57 22.03 31.97
C ALA A 2 -6.92 21.10 30.81
N THR A 3 -6.37 21.34 29.61
CA THR A 3 -6.55 20.45 28.46
C THR A 3 -6.04 19.07 28.84
N SER A 4 -6.92 18.06 28.79
CA SER A 4 -6.57 16.68 29.11
C SER A 4 -5.44 16.22 28.18
N LYS A 5 -4.51 15.40 28.67
CA LYS A 5 -3.42 14.83 27.84
C LYS A 5 -3.96 14.16 26.57
N SER A 6 -5.19 13.61 26.63
CA SER A 6 -5.90 13.03 25.49
C SER A 6 -6.28 14.06 24.42
N GLU A 7 -6.71 15.26 24.82
CA GLU A 7 -7.16 16.32 23.91
C GLU A 7 -5.98 16.90 23.12
N LYS A 8 -4.80 17.03 23.75
CA LYS A 8 -3.58 17.46 23.05
C LYS A 8 -3.17 16.48 21.96
N VAL A 9 -3.24 15.18 22.26
CA VAL A 9 -2.91 14.11 21.30
C VAL A 9 -3.94 14.07 20.16
N LYS A 10 -5.22 14.31 20.44
CA LYS A 10 -6.26 14.46 19.41
C LYS A 10 -5.96 15.59 18.44
N SER A 11 -5.70 16.79 18.96
CA SER A 11 -5.39 17.96 18.11
C SER A 11 -4.18 17.68 17.24
N TRP A 12 -3.09 17.19 17.86
CA TRP A 12 -1.87 16.84 17.14
C TRP A 12 -2.13 15.82 16.02
N LEU A 13 -2.91 14.77 16.30
CA LEU A 13 -3.19 13.73 15.30
C LEU A 13 -4.08 14.26 14.17
N LYS A 14 -5.06 15.14 14.46
CA LYS A 14 -5.86 15.81 13.43
C LYS A 14 -4.99 16.70 12.55
N ASP A 15 -4.12 17.51 13.15
CA ASP A 15 -3.20 18.40 12.43
C ASP A 15 -2.23 17.60 11.55
N TYR A 16 -1.59 16.58 12.12
CA TYR A 16 -0.68 15.67 11.42
C TYR A 16 -1.39 14.99 10.24
N LEU A 17 -2.58 14.44 10.45
CA LEU A 17 -3.32 13.77 9.38
C LEU A 17 -3.87 14.75 8.33
N SER A 18 -4.15 16.00 8.70
CA SER A 18 -4.54 17.04 7.75
C SER A 18 -3.39 17.45 6.83
N GLU A 19 -2.16 17.43 7.35
CA GLU A 19 -0.94 17.78 6.60
C GLU A 19 -0.48 16.63 5.71
N PHE A 20 -0.43 15.40 6.25
CA PHE A 20 0.17 14.25 5.56
C PHE A 20 -0.84 13.34 4.85
N LYS A 21 -2.15 13.55 5.04
CA LYS A 21 -3.29 12.77 4.51
C LYS A 21 -3.34 11.28 4.91
N GLU A 22 -2.19 10.67 5.20
CA GLU A 22 -2.01 9.27 5.57
C GLU A 22 -0.83 9.10 6.54
N TYR A 23 -0.88 8.07 7.39
CA TYR A 23 0.23 7.61 8.22
C TYR A 23 0.44 6.10 8.01
N SER A 24 1.68 5.69 7.77
CA SER A 24 2.07 4.27 7.72
C SER A 24 3.28 4.04 8.61
N GLY A 25 3.09 3.33 9.71
CA GLY A 25 4.18 3.08 10.67
C GLY A 25 3.72 2.23 11.84
N THR A 26 4.51 2.13 12.89
CA THR A 26 4.07 1.44 14.12
C THR A 26 3.30 2.38 15.04
N VAL A 27 2.51 1.81 15.95
CA VAL A 27 1.86 2.59 17.04
C VAL A 27 2.91 3.19 17.97
N GLU A 28 4.06 2.55 18.10
CA GLU A 28 5.18 3.01 18.93
C GLU A 28 5.85 4.25 18.35
N GLU A 29 6.06 4.29 17.04
CA GLU A 29 6.56 5.48 16.33
C GLU A 29 5.60 6.66 16.47
N LEU A 30 4.29 6.42 16.27
CA LEU A 30 3.27 7.46 16.41
C LEU A 30 3.21 7.99 17.85
N ALA A 31 3.37 7.11 18.84
CA ALA A 31 3.43 7.47 20.26
C ALA A 31 4.68 8.32 20.60
N LYS A 32 5.84 7.99 20.02
CA LYS A 32 7.06 8.79 20.17
C LYS A 32 6.90 10.18 19.56
N LEU A 33 6.34 10.28 18.36
CA LEU A 33 6.11 11.56 17.68
C LEU A 33 5.13 12.45 18.44
N ALA A 34 4.05 11.88 18.97
CA ALA A 34 3.06 12.60 19.76
C ALA A 34 3.50 12.89 21.21
N GLY A 35 4.65 12.37 21.66
CA GLY A 35 5.08 12.44 23.06
C GLY A 35 4.09 11.79 24.04
N ALA A 36 3.37 10.75 23.60
CA ALA A 36 2.25 10.14 24.32
C ALA A 36 2.47 8.64 24.58
N SER A 37 1.65 8.04 25.45
CA SER A 37 1.67 6.60 25.62
C SER A 37 0.97 5.90 24.46
N THR A 38 1.42 4.68 24.12
CA THR A 38 0.79 3.84 23.08
C THR A 38 -0.69 3.55 23.36
N TYR A 39 -1.08 3.53 24.64
CA TYR A 39 -2.47 3.40 25.05
C TYR A 39 -3.32 4.62 24.67
N LEU A 40 -2.82 5.83 24.93
CA LEU A 40 -3.53 7.07 24.58
C LEU A 40 -3.70 7.20 23.06
N ILE A 41 -2.69 6.80 22.29
CA ILE A 41 -2.75 6.81 20.83
C ILE A 41 -3.82 5.84 20.32
N LYS A 42 -3.86 4.60 20.82
CA LYS A 42 -4.92 3.64 20.44
C LYS A 42 -6.32 4.15 20.80
N LYS A 43 -6.46 4.75 21.98
CA LYS A 43 -7.72 5.34 22.44
C LYS A 43 -8.16 6.49 21.51
N VAL A 44 -7.25 7.41 21.21
CA VAL A 44 -7.54 8.56 20.35
C VAL A 44 -7.82 8.14 18.90
N ILE A 45 -7.12 7.13 18.38
CA ILE A 45 -7.42 6.56 17.05
C ILE A 45 -8.85 6.00 17.03
N GLY A 46 -9.25 5.22 18.03
CA GLY A 46 -10.62 4.69 18.12
C GLY A 46 -11.68 5.80 18.18
N GLU A 47 -11.43 6.85 18.98
CA GLU A 47 -12.33 8.01 19.05
C GLU A 47 -12.43 8.76 17.71
N LEU A 48 -11.34 8.85 16.94
CA LEU A 48 -11.35 9.49 15.62
C LEU A 48 -11.94 8.60 14.50
N GLU A 49 -11.90 7.27 14.66
CA GLU A 49 -12.63 6.32 13.82
C GLU A 49 -14.14 6.44 14.02
N GLU A 50 -14.58 6.54 15.28
CA GLU A 50 -15.99 6.78 15.63
C GLU A 50 -16.49 8.14 15.12
N GLU A 51 -15.64 9.17 15.16
CA GLU A 51 -15.91 10.49 14.57
C GLU A 51 -15.90 10.48 13.02
N GLY A 52 -15.55 9.35 12.38
CA GLY A 52 -15.52 9.21 10.92
C GLY A 52 -14.41 10.01 10.23
N PHE A 53 -13.42 10.51 10.99
CA PHE A 53 -12.32 11.31 10.46
C PHE A 53 -11.24 10.46 9.79
N LEU A 54 -11.05 9.22 10.28
CA LEU A 54 -10.00 8.32 9.80
C LEU A 54 -10.45 6.86 9.74
N LYS A 55 -9.78 6.07 8.88
CA LYS A 55 -9.80 4.59 8.95
C LYS A 55 -8.43 4.12 9.40
N SER A 56 -8.38 3.31 10.46
CA SER A 56 -7.17 2.57 10.82
C SER A 56 -7.25 1.10 10.35
N ASP A 57 -6.28 0.66 9.55
CA ASP A 57 -6.08 -0.75 9.22
C ASP A 57 -4.86 -1.24 10.01
N SER A 58 -5.13 -1.90 11.14
CA SER A 58 -4.09 -2.52 11.98
C SER A 58 -4.14 -4.04 11.79
N LYS A 59 -3.28 -4.60 10.94
CA LYS A 59 -3.10 -6.06 10.81
C LYS A 59 -2.02 -6.55 11.76
N ARG A 60 -2.28 -7.64 12.50
CA ARG A 60 -1.28 -8.26 13.40
C ARG A 60 0.06 -8.45 12.66
N GLY A 61 1.12 -7.80 13.14
CA GLY A 61 2.48 -7.88 12.58
C GLY A 61 2.78 -6.99 11.37
N ARG A 62 1.85 -6.17 10.89
CA ARG A 62 2.10 -5.12 9.89
C ARG A 62 1.62 -3.79 10.48
N GLY A 63 2.42 -2.73 10.33
CA GLY A 63 2.20 -1.44 10.97
C GLY A 63 0.77 -0.89 10.89
N LEU A 64 0.49 0.07 11.76
CA LEU A 64 -0.72 0.88 11.77
C LEU A 64 -0.75 1.76 10.50
N PHE A 65 -1.79 1.58 9.69
CA PHE A 65 -2.10 2.48 8.58
C PHE A 65 -3.30 3.34 8.97
N ILE A 66 -3.15 4.67 8.95
CA ILE A 66 -4.24 5.62 9.13
C ILE A 66 -4.44 6.40 7.83
N SER A 67 -5.67 6.47 7.31
CA SER A 67 -6.02 7.34 6.18
C SER A 67 -7.22 8.23 6.52
N VAL A 68 -7.13 9.53 6.21
CA VAL A 68 -8.24 10.47 6.39
C VAL A 68 -9.34 10.22 5.36
N ILE A 69 -10.60 10.24 5.80
CA ILE A 69 -11.76 10.17 4.92
C ILE A 69 -12.14 11.61 4.53
N GLN A 70 -11.68 12.10 3.38
CA GLN A 70 -12.30 13.26 2.72
C GLN A 70 -13.13 12.77 1.51
N PRO A 71 -14.33 13.31 1.29
CA PRO A 71 -15.16 12.98 0.12
C PRO A 71 -14.74 13.86 -1.06
N GLU A 72 -14.15 13.27 -2.09
CA GLU A 72 -14.06 13.87 -3.45
C GLU A 72 -14.94 13.02 -4.40
N PRO A 73 -15.71 13.65 -5.30
CA PRO A 73 -16.89 13.07 -5.93
C PRO A 73 -16.58 12.16 -7.12
N SER A 74 -17.44 11.17 -7.29
CA SER A 74 -17.55 10.23 -8.40
C SER A 74 -18.06 10.90 -9.67
N GLU A 75 -17.47 10.60 -10.84
CA GLU A 75 -18.21 10.58 -12.11
C GLU A 75 -17.77 9.45 -13.07
N PRO A 76 -18.67 8.99 -13.95
CA PRO A 76 -18.71 7.60 -14.44
C PRO A 76 -18.62 7.49 -15.97
N VAL A 77 -17.92 6.49 -16.52
CA VAL A 77 -18.17 5.92 -17.87
C VAL A 77 -17.55 4.52 -17.84
N GLY A 78 -18.15 3.42 -18.26
CA GLY A 78 -19.33 3.16 -19.07
C GLY A 78 -19.08 1.75 -19.62
N GLU A 79 -20.10 0.91 -19.53
CA GLU A 79 -20.05 -0.51 -19.87
C GLU A 79 -19.74 -0.72 -21.35
N GLU A 80 -18.93 -1.72 -21.68
CA GLU A 80 -19.28 -2.62 -22.77
C GLU A 80 -18.67 -4.01 -22.55
N LYS A 81 -19.49 -5.01 -22.87
CA LYS A 81 -19.50 -6.37 -22.38
C LYS A 81 -19.41 -7.28 -23.59
N VAL A 82 -18.40 -8.14 -23.70
CA VAL A 82 -18.54 -9.44 -24.38
C VAL A 82 -17.74 -10.52 -23.65
N GLU A 83 -18.55 -11.42 -23.07
CA GLU A 83 -18.40 -12.83 -22.68
C GLU A 83 -17.21 -13.62 -23.25
N ALA A 84 -16.73 -14.73 -22.69
CA ALA A 84 -16.83 -15.38 -21.38
C ALA A 84 -15.89 -16.61 -21.48
N LYS A 85 -15.08 -16.83 -20.44
CA LYS A 85 -14.77 -18.17 -19.91
C LYS A 85 -14.18 -18.01 -18.52
N GLU A 86 -15.07 -18.24 -17.55
CA GLU A 86 -14.81 -18.36 -16.11
C GLU A 86 -13.83 -19.55 -15.88
N THR A 87 -13.06 -19.68 -14.80
CA THR A 87 -13.33 -19.35 -13.40
C THR A 87 -11.99 -19.30 -12.66
N THR A 88 -11.72 -18.25 -11.87
CA THR A 88 -11.44 -18.38 -10.43
C THR A 88 -11.67 -17.00 -9.83
N GLN A 89 -12.66 -16.97 -8.94
CA GLN A 89 -13.15 -15.81 -8.22
C GLN A 89 -12.11 -15.35 -7.22
N GLU A 90 -11.76 -14.06 -7.22
CA GLU A 90 -11.57 -13.33 -5.98
C GLU A 90 -12.09 -11.90 -6.16
N LYS A 91 -13.27 -11.63 -5.56
CA LYS A 91 -13.69 -10.28 -5.20
C LYS A 91 -12.64 -9.68 -4.27
N LYS A 92 -11.61 -9.05 -4.82
CA LYS A 92 -10.62 -8.36 -4.01
C LYS A 92 -11.13 -6.95 -3.76
N LYS A 93 -11.63 -6.75 -2.54
CA LYS A 93 -11.82 -5.43 -1.90
C LYS A 93 -10.72 -4.49 -2.38
N GLU A 94 -11.11 -3.32 -2.87
CA GLU A 94 -10.24 -2.23 -3.28
C GLU A 94 -9.35 -1.78 -2.11
N LYS A 95 -8.28 -2.55 -1.86
CA LYS A 95 -7.12 -2.09 -1.13
C LYS A 95 -6.41 -1.17 -2.11
N LYS A 96 -6.10 0.07 -1.67
CA LYS A 96 -5.19 0.96 -2.39
C LYS A 96 -4.00 0.12 -2.88
N LYS A 97 -3.92 -0.12 -4.19
CA LYS A 97 -2.86 -0.95 -4.77
C LYS A 97 -1.54 -0.27 -4.42
N SER A 98 -0.58 -1.01 -3.86
CA SER A 98 0.76 -0.46 -3.59
C SER A 98 1.34 0.10 -4.88
N LEU A 99 2.17 1.16 -4.83
CA LEU A 99 2.87 1.66 -6.02
C LEU A 99 3.60 0.52 -6.76
N GLN A 100 4.20 -0.40 -6.00
CA GLN A 100 4.83 -1.59 -6.57
C GLN A 100 3.81 -2.42 -7.37
N ASP A 101 2.66 -2.74 -6.78
CA ASP A 101 1.64 -3.55 -7.45
C ASP A 101 1.05 -2.84 -8.66
N GLN A 102 0.86 -1.51 -8.59
CA GLN A 102 0.38 -0.70 -9.71
C GLN A 102 1.37 -0.74 -10.87
N VAL A 103 2.65 -0.47 -10.60
CA VAL A 103 3.72 -0.50 -11.60
C VAL A 103 3.85 -1.91 -12.17
N LEU A 104 4.03 -2.95 -11.35
CA LEU A 104 4.19 -4.31 -11.84
C LEU A 104 2.98 -4.81 -12.62
N SER A 105 1.76 -4.45 -12.22
CA SER A 105 0.55 -4.76 -12.99
C SER A 105 0.56 -4.10 -14.37
N SER A 106 1.06 -2.86 -14.46
CA SER A 106 1.17 -2.14 -15.74
C SER A 106 2.27 -2.67 -16.67
N LEU A 107 3.18 -3.49 -16.13
CA LEU A 107 4.31 -4.09 -16.85
C LEU A 107 4.02 -5.52 -17.31
N LEU A 108 2.91 -6.14 -16.91
CA LEU A 108 2.54 -7.48 -17.36
C LEU A 108 2.46 -7.53 -18.90
N GLY A 109 3.18 -8.48 -19.50
CA GLY A 109 3.30 -8.67 -20.94
C GLY A 109 4.27 -7.71 -21.66
N LYS A 110 4.85 -6.73 -20.94
CA LYS A 110 5.82 -5.78 -21.50
C LYS A 110 7.25 -6.25 -21.29
N ASP A 111 8.12 -5.79 -22.18
CA ASP A 111 9.57 -6.01 -22.08
C ASP A 111 10.15 -5.15 -20.94
N VAL A 112 10.94 -5.78 -20.09
CA VAL A 112 11.57 -5.16 -18.92
C VAL A 112 13.03 -5.59 -18.83
N VAL A 113 13.86 -4.73 -18.25
CA VAL A 113 15.25 -5.03 -17.93
C VAL A 113 15.41 -5.03 -16.42
N VAL A 114 15.85 -6.15 -15.86
CA VAL A 114 16.03 -6.33 -14.42
C VAL A 114 17.50 -6.46 -14.10
N PHE A 115 17.98 -5.58 -13.23
CA PHE A 115 19.33 -5.65 -12.68
C PHE A 115 19.27 -6.33 -11.32
N LEU A 116 20.05 -7.40 -11.16
CA LEU A 116 20.21 -8.07 -9.89
C LEU A 116 21.25 -7.34 -9.02
N ILE A 117 21.19 -7.56 -7.71
CA ILE A 117 22.18 -7.06 -6.74
C ILE A 117 23.59 -7.58 -7.07
N SER A 118 23.69 -8.76 -7.68
CA SER A 118 24.96 -9.31 -8.20
C SER A 118 25.56 -8.53 -9.37
N GLY A 119 24.80 -7.59 -9.97
CA GLY A 119 25.17 -6.87 -11.19
C GLY A 119 24.76 -7.59 -12.48
N THR A 120 24.16 -8.79 -12.40
CA THR A 120 23.66 -9.51 -13.58
C THR A 120 22.45 -8.79 -14.18
N ARG A 121 22.47 -8.58 -15.50
CA ARG A 121 21.35 -8.02 -16.28
C ARG A 121 20.47 -9.15 -16.83
N LEU A 122 19.18 -9.08 -16.56
CA LEU A 122 18.15 -9.97 -17.12
C LEU A 122 17.23 -9.15 -18.02
N GLU A 123 16.89 -9.68 -19.19
CA GLU A 123 16.04 -9.02 -20.18
C GLU A 123 14.96 -9.99 -20.64
N GLY A 124 13.73 -9.50 -20.73
CA GLY A 124 12.60 -10.24 -21.27
C GLY A 124 11.26 -9.66 -20.85
N LYS A 125 10.19 -10.41 -21.09
CA LYS A 125 8.81 -9.99 -20.80
C LYS A 125 8.40 -10.38 -19.40
N LEU A 126 7.79 -9.45 -18.67
CA LEU A 126 7.18 -9.79 -17.38
C LEU A 126 5.92 -10.63 -17.61
N LEU A 127 5.87 -11.82 -17.01
CA LEU A 127 4.76 -12.76 -17.16
C LEU A 127 3.77 -12.65 -16.01
N ASP A 128 4.29 -12.61 -14.78
CA ASP A 128 3.49 -12.56 -13.56
C ASP A 128 4.34 -12.10 -12.37
N PHE A 129 3.72 -11.78 -11.24
CA PHE A 129 4.41 -11.46 -10.01
C PHE A 129 3.59 -11.81 -8.77
N ASP A 130 4.29 -12.12 -7.68
CA ASP A 130 3.68 -12.26 -6.35
C ASP A 130 4.38 -11.32 -5.35
N ASN A 131 4.18 -11.52 -4.05
CA ASN A 131 4.81 -10.68 -3.01
C ASN A 131 6.35 -10.79 -2.96
N PHE A 132 6.93 -11.90 -3.44
CA PHE A 132 8.34 -12.26 -3.28
C PHE A 132 9.06 -12.57 -4.59
N THR A 133 8.34 -12.81 -5.68
CA THR A 133 8.88 -13.28 -6.94
C THR A 133 8.33 -12.50 -8.14
N LEU A 134 9.10 -12.53 -9.22
CA LEU A 134 8.80 -11.98 -10.53
C LEU A 134 9.04 -13.09 -11.55
N ALA A 135 8.00 -13.48 -12.27
CA ALA A 135 8.12 -14.41 -13.38
C ALA A 135 8.35 -13.61 -14.67
N MET A 136 9.39 -13.93 -15.42
CA MET A 136 9.71 -13.28 -16.69
C MET A 136 10.19 -14.27 -17.73
N THR A 137 10.11 -13.92 -19.01
CA THR A 137 10.81 -14.68 -20.06
C THR A 137 12.29 -14.36 -20.05
N ALA A 138 13.09 -15.33 -20.44
CA ALA A 138 14.53 -15.23 -20.64
C ALA A 138 14.87 -15.97 -21.95
N PRO A 139 16.08 -15.78 -22.52
CA PRO A 139 16.46 -16.45 -23.77
C PRO A 139 16.33 -17.98 -23.75
N LYS A 140 16.43 -18.59 -22.56
CA LYS A 140 16.35 -20.06 -22.36
C LYS A 140 14.97 -20.56 -21.89
N GLY A 141 13.95 -19.71 -21.85
CA GLY A 141 12.59 -20.08 -21.43
C GLY A 141 12.00 -19.14 -20.39
N LYS A 142 11.33 -19.69 -19.38
CA LYS A 142 10.74 -18.90 -18.27
C LYS A 142 11.72 -18.86 -17.10
N SER A 143 11.89 -17.68 -16.51
CA SER A 143 12.70 -17.44 -15.33
C SER A 143 11.83 -16.95 -14.19
N LEU A 144 12.08 -17.44 -12.97
CA LEU A 144 11.47 -16.93 -11.75
C LEU A 144 12.56 -16.26 -10.93
N VAL A 145 12.42 -14.95 -10.72
CA VAL A 145 13.40 -14.11 -10.04
C VAL A 145 12.86 -13.74 -8.67
N TYR A 146 13.62 -13.95 -7.61
CA TYR A 146 13.24 -13.49 -6.28
C TYR A 146 13.48 -11.98 -6.15
N LYS A 147 12.48 -11.25 -5.64
CA LYS A 147 12.51 -9.79 -5.46
C LYS A 147 13.65 -9.32 -4.55
N HIS A 148 14.07 -10.14 -3.57
CA HIS A 148 15.21 -9.80 -2.71
C HIS A 148 16.55 -9.76 -3.46
N ALA A 149 16.65 -10.34 -4.65
CA ALA A 149 17.84 -10.31 -5.49
C ALA A 149 17.79 -9.20 -6.54
N VAL A 150 16.67 -8.49 -6.68
CA VAL A 150 16.47 -7.43 -7.67
C VAL A 150 16.92 -6.09 -7.07
N ALA A 151 17.80 -5.39 -7.79
CA ALA A 151 18.23 -4.05 -7.44
C ALA A 151 17.37 -2.99 -8.16
N THR A 152 17.11 -3.15 -9.46
CA THR A 152 16.38 -2.16 -10.27
C THR A 152 15.63 -2.85 -11.41
N ILE A 153 14.42 -2.34 -11.72
CA ILE A 153 13.64 -2.73 -12.89
C ILE A 153 13.55 -1.48 -13.78
N LEU A 154 14.14 -1.55 -14.97
CA LEU A 154 13.94 -0.55 -16.02
C LEU A 154 12.81 -1.01 -16.94
N PHE A 155 11.92 -0.08 -17.25
CA PHE A 155 10.76 -0.26 -18.10
C PHE A 155 10.47 1.03 -18.86
N GLU A 156 9.81 0.92 -20.01
CA GLU A 156 9.39 2.02 -20.89
C GLU A 156 7.88 2.28 -20.80
#